data_AF-A0A929PJG5-F1
#
_entry.id   AF-A0A929PJG5-F1
#
_cell.length_a   1.000
_cell.length_b   1.000
_cell.length_c   1.000
_cell.angle_alpha   90.00
_cell.angle_beta   90.00
_cell.angle_gamma   90.00
#
_symmetry.space_group_name_H-M   'P 1'
#
loop_
_entity.id
_entity.type
_entity.pdbx_description
1 polymer ?
#
loop_
_entity_poly.entity_id
_entity_poly.type
_entity_poly.pdbx_seq_one_letter_code
_entity_poly.pdbx_strand_id
1 'polypeptide(L)' 'IMLNIAEGFARRSTNEFKQFLYIAHGSAAEVQSALYIALDQNYISDHEFHALYKQTDAISKMLVGFIKYLGELK' A
#
# COMPACT_ATOMS: atom_id res chain seq x y z
N ILE A 1 0.90 1.95 -5.64
CA ILE A 1 0.28 0.77 -4.99
C ILE A 1 -0.30 -0.21 -6.02
N MET A 2 -1.42 0.11 -6.69
CA MET A 2 -2.13 -0.84 -7.57
C MET A 2 -1.27 -1.41 -8.72
N LEU A 3 -0.38 -0.61 -9.29
CA LEU A 3 0.52 -1.07 -10.37
C LEU A 3 1.44 -2.22 -9.91
N ASN A 4 2.01 -2.13 -8.70
CA ASN A 4 2.83 -3.20 -8.13
C ASN A 4 2.00 -4.46 -7.83
N ILE A 5 0.75 -4.30 -7.38
CA ILE A 5 -0.16 -5.44 -7.17
C ILE A 5 -0.43 -6.15 -8.50
N ALA A 6 -0.79 -5.40 -9.54
CA ALA A 6 -1.07 -5.95 -10.86
C ALA A 6 0.15 -6.61 -11.49
N GLU A 7 1.33 -5.98 -11.38
CA GLU A 7 2.58 -6.54 -11.89
C GLU A 7 2.94 -7.85 -11.17
N GLY A 8 2.83 -7.87 -9.84
CA GLY A 8 3.07 -9.06 -9.05
C GLY A 8 2.10 -10.20 -9.36
N PHE A 9 0.82 -9.88 -9.56
CA PHE A 9 -0.21 -10.86 -9.90
C PHE A 9 0.04 -11.53 -11.25
N ALA A 10 0.65 -10.81 -12.20
CA ALA A 10 1.04 -11.36 -13.50
C ALA A 10 2.30 -12.27 -13.44
N ARG A 11 2.98 -12.39 -12.30
CA ARG A 11 4.14 -13.28 -12.12
C ARG A 11 3.70 -14.73 -11.90
N ARG A 12 4.63 -15.67 -12.09
CA ARG A 12 4.32 -17.11 -12.13
C ARG A 12 4.35 -17.79 -10.76
N SER A 13 4.99 -17.19 -9.75
CA SER A 13 5.14 -17.80 -8.43
C SER A 13 4.56 -16.93 -7.31
N THR A 14 4.05 -17.58 -6.27
CA THR A 14 3.57 -16.92 -5.04
C THR A 14 4.67 -16.10 -4.37
N ASN A 15 5.93 -16.54 -4.46
CA ASN A 15 7.08 -15.82 -3.90
C ASN A 15 7.34 -14.50 -4.62
N GLU A 16 7.31 -14.48 -5.96
CA GLU A 16 7.40 -13.23 -6.73
C GLU A 16 6.20 -12.33 -6.44
N PHE A 17 4.99 -12.89 -6.39
CA PHE A 17 3.82 -12.06 -6.08
C PHE A 17 3.95 -11.39 -4.71
N LYS A 18 4.38 -12.13 -3.68
CA LYS A 18 4.65 -11.56 -2.34
C LYS A 18 5.68 -10.44 -2.38
N GLN A 19 6.75 -10.57 -3.15
CA GLN A 19 7.75 -9.51 -3.30
C GLN A 19 7.11 -8.22 -3.83
N PHE A 20 6.28 -8.32 -4.86
CA PHE A 20 5.55 -7.19 -5.41
C PHE A 20 4.52 -6.60 -4.44
N LEU A 21 3.87 -7.42 -3.62
CA LEU A 21 2.98 -6.94 -2.55
C LEU A 21 3.76 -6.17 -1.47
N TYR A 22 4.99 -6.57 -1.13
CA TYR A 22 5.85 -5.79 -0.25
C TYR A 22 6.24 -4.44 -0.87
N ILE A 23 6.53 -4.40 -2.17
CA ILE A 23 6.77 -3.14 -2.89
C ILE A 23 5.51 -2.27 -2.85
N ALA A 24 4.32 -2.85 -3.08
CA ALA A 24 3.05 -2.14 -2.98
C ALA A 24 2.79 -1.55 -1.58
N HIS A 25 3.17 -2.29 -0.53
CA HIS A 25 3.11 -1.83 0.87
C HIS A 25 4.07 -0.67 1.12
N GLY A 26 5.30 -0.74 0.60
CA GLY A 26 6.25 0.37 0.60
C GLY A 26 5.69 1.62 -0.07
N SER A 27 5.09 1.48 -1.26
CA SER A 27 4.42 2.61 -1.93
C SER A 27 3.24 3.18 -1.15
N ALA A 28 2.56 2.40 -0.30
CA ALA A 28 1.50 2.91 0.55
C ALA A 28 2.08 3.82 1.67
N ALA A 29 3.20 3.41 2.26
CA ALA A 29 3.92 4.23 3.23
C ALA A 29 4.46 5.54 2.61
N GLU A 30 4.94 5.50 1.37
CA GLU A 30 5.35 6.71 0.62
C GLU A 30 4.19 7.69 0.43
N VAL A 31 3.00 7.19 0.07
CA VAL A 31 1.79 8.02 -0.03
C VAL A 31 1.44 8.65 1.32
N GLN A 32 1.49 7.89 2.42
CA GLN A 32 1.24 8.44 3.76
C GLN A 32 2.22 9.57 4.11
N SER A 33 3.50 9.41 3.82
CA SER A 33 4.51 10.47 4.00
C SER A 33 4.23 11.68 3.11
N ALA A 34 3.85 11.48 1.85
CA ALA A 34 3.50 12.56 0.94
C ALA A 34 2.23 13.32 1.37
N LEU A 35 1.27 12.66 2.01
CA LEU A 35 0.08 13.31 2.58
C LEU A 35 0.45 14.29 3.70
N TYR A 36 1.44 13.97 4.54
CA TYR A 36 1.93 14.91 5.56
C TYR A 36 2.54 16.15 4.90
N ILE A 37 3.38 15.96 3.87
CA ILE A 37 3.95 17.06 3.11
C ILE A 37 2.84 17.92 2.48
N ALA A 38 1.83 17.29 1.88
CA ALA A 38 0.70 18.00 1.27
C ALA A 38 -0.11 18.80 2.31
N LEU A 39 -0.31 18.26 3.51
CA LEU A 39 -0.96 18.97 4.62
C LEU A 39 -0.12 20.17 5.08
N ASP A 40 1.18 19.97 5.31
CA ASP A 40 2.11 21.02 5.75
C ASP A 40 2.19 22.18 4.74
N GLN A 41 2.09 21.88 3.45
CA GLN A 41 2.05 22.88 2.37
C GLN A 41 0.66 23.48 2.13
N ASN A 42 -0.35 23.11 2.93
CA ASN A 42 -1.76 23.52 2.78
C ASN A 42 -2.34 23.20 1.39
N TYR A 43 -1.88 22.12 0.75
CA TYR A 43 -2.42 21.64 -0.53
C TYR A 43 -3.71 20.83 -0.35
N ILE A 44 -3.91 20.28 0.85
CA ILE A 44 -5.11 19.56 1.26
C ILE A 44 -5.54 20.05 2.64
N SER A 45 -6.84 19.98 2.92
CA SER A 45 -7.39 20.24 4.25
C SER A 45 -7.10 19.10 5.23
N ASP A 46 -7.21 19.38 6.53
CA ASP A 46 -7.20 18.35 7.56
C ASP A 46 -8.20 17.23 7.28
N HIS A 47 -9.42 17.58 6.85
CA HIS A 47 -10.45 16.57 6.55
C HIS A 47 -10.02 15.64 5.41
N GLU A 48 -9.48 16.19 4.32
CA GLU A 48 -8.95 15.40 3.19
C GLU A 48 -7.76 14.56 3.62
N PHE A 49 -6.83 15.11 4.41
CA PHE A 49 -5.71 14.38 4.97
C PHE A 49 -6.18 13.14 5.75
N HIS A 50 -7.08 13.32 6.72
CA HIS A 50 -7.56 12.21 7.56
C HIS A 50 -8.30 11.16 6.73
N ALA A 51 -9.11 11.57 5.74
CA ALA A 51 -9.80 10.66 4.85
C ALA A 51 -8.82 9.83 3.99
N LEU A 52 -7.84 10.48 3.35
CA LEU A 52 -6.85 9.84 2.48
C LEU A 52 -5.87 8.96 3.27
N TYR A 53 -5.44 9.43 4.45
CA TYR A 53 -4.55 8.68 5.33
C TYR A 53 -5.23 7.40 5.83
N LYS A 54 -6.50 7.50 6.27
CA LYS A 54 -7.29 6.34 6.70
C LYS A 54 -7.49 5.32 5.57
N GLN A 55 -7.74 5.78 4.35
CA GLN A 55 -7.86 4.88 3.20
C GLN A 55 -6.53 4.18 2.90
N THR A 56 -5.42 4.92 2.92
CA THR A 56 -4.09 4.35 2.65
C THR A 56 -3.64 3.38 3.74
N ASP A 57 -3.94 3.66 5.02
CA ASP A 57 -3.71 2.77 6.16
C ASP A 57 -4.51 1.46 6.03
N ALA A 58 -5.78 1.54 5.62
CA ALA A 58 -6.59 0.35 5.36
C ALA A 58 -5.99 -0.52 4.25
N ILE A 59 -5.52 0.09 3.16
CA ILE A 59 -4.82 -0.62 2.06
C ILE A 59 -3.54 -1.28 2.57
N SER A 60 -2.74 -0.56 3.36
CA SER A 60 -1.50 -1.08 3.95
C SER A 60 -1.76 -2.34 4.80
N LYS A 61 -2.75 -2.29 5.68
CA LYS A 61 -3.18 -3.45 6.50
C LYS A 61 -3.67 -4.63 5.65
N MET A 62 -4.45 -4.36 4.60
CA MET A 62 -4.91 -5.39 3.68
C MET A 62 -3.74 -6.09 2.96
N LEU A 63 -2.73 -5.33 2.52
CA LEU A 63 -1.53 -5.88 1.88
C LEU A 63 -0.76 -6.80 2.84
N VAL A 64 -0.50 -6.35 4.08
CA VAL A 64 0.20 -7.18 5.08
C VAL A 64 -0.58 -8.45 5.40
N GLY A 65 -1.90 -8.34 5.60
CA GLY A 65 -2.77 -9.48 5.83
C GLY A 65 -2.73 -10.49 4.67
N PHE A 66 -2.75 -10.00 3.44
CA PHE A 66 -2.71 -10.86 2.25
C PHE A 66 -1.34 -11.52 2.05
N ILE A 67 -0.24 -10.80 2.27
CA ILE A 67 1.12 -11.37 2.24
C ILE A 67 1.26 -12.51 3.26
N LYS A 68 0.71 -12.33 4.47
CA LYS A 68 0.71 -13.37 5.51
C LYS A 68 -0.06 -14.60 5.06
N TYR A 69 -1.29 -14.41 4.56
CA TYR A 69 -2.13 -15.49 4.03
C TYR A 69 -1.41 -16.29 2.93
N LEU A 70 -0.75 -15.61 1.98
CA LEU A 70 0.04 -16.26 0.92
C LEU A 70 1.26 -17.04 1.45
N GLY A 71 1.77 -16.71 2.64
CA GLY A 71 2.83 -17.47 3.30
C GLY A 71 2.37 -18.73 4.03
N GLU A 72 1.06 -18.85 4.31
CA GLU A 72 0.48 -20.00 5.01
C GLU A 72 -0.03 -21.08 4.04
N LEU A 73 -0.24 -20.74 2.77
CA LEU A 73 -0.54 -21.68 1.68
C LEU A 73 0.72 -22.51 1.35
N LYS A 74 0.73 -23.78 1.79
CA LYS A 74 1.74 -24.78 1.43
C LYS A 74 1.48 -25.40 0.06
#